data_AF-A0A6N6L224-F1
#
_entry.id   AF-A0A6N6L224-F1
#
_cell.length_a   1.000
_cell.length_b   1.000
_cell.length_c   1.000
_cell.angle_alpha   90.00
_cell.angle_beta   90.00
_cell.angle_gamma   90.00
#
_symmetry.space_group_name_H-M   'P 1'
#
loop_
_entity.id
_entity.type
_entity.pdbx_description
1 polymer ?
#
loop_
_entity_poly.entity_id
_entity_poly.type
_entity_poly.pdbx_seq_one_letter_code
_entity_poly.pdbx_strand_id
1 'polypeptide(L)'
;MNNKEKVSKWLNTKYRDWINETEEIKSRKELAKYLNVDYTLLTRWLTGSVLPGNDNVIKLANKFGPEIYDLLGWEKPIAHNG
;
A
#
# COMPACT_ATOMS: atom_id res chain seq x y z
N MET A 1 14.69 -11.29 -3.51
CA MET A 1 13.51 -10.43 -3.79
C MET A 1 13.86 -8.99 -3.44
N ASN A 2 13.83 -8.09 -4.41
CA ASN A 2 14.09 -6.66 -4.20
C ASN A 2 12.90 -5.97 -3.51
N ASN A 3 13.06 -4.72 -3.08
CA ASN A 3 12.00 -4.01 -2.35
C ASN A 3 10.74 -3.80 -3.20
N LYS A 4 10.86 -3.63 -4.53
CA LYS A 4 9.70 -3.48 -5.42
C LYS A 4 8.84 -4.74 -5.43
N GLU A 5 9.46 -5.89 -5.55
CA GLU A 5 8.78 -7.19 -5.53
C GLU A 5 8.14 -7.46 -4.16
N LYS A 6 8.83 -7.10 -3.06
CA LYS A 6 8.30 -7.22 -1.68
C LYS A 6 7.04 -6.38 -1.50
N VAL A 7 7.10 -5.10 -1.86
CA VAL A 7 5.99 -4.16 -1.74
C VAL A 7 4.82 -4.56 -2.65
N SER A 8 5.09 -4.92 -3.91
CA SER A 8 4.06 -5.39 -4.84
C SER A 8 3.34 -6.63 -4.30
N LYS A 9 4.09 -7.63 -3.83
CA LYS A 9 3.50 -8.86 -3.27
C LYS A 9 2.64 -8.55 -2.05
N TRP A 10 3.17 -7.78 -1.10
CA TRP A 10 2.43 -7.38 0.10
C TRP A 10 1.16 -6.60 -0.23
N LEU A 11 1.22 -5.63 -1.15
CA LEU A 11 0.07 -4.82 -1.53
C LEU A 11 -1.01 -5.64 -2.25
N ASN A 12 -0.62 -6.63 -3.06
CA ASN A 12 -1.57 -7.56 -3.66
C ASN A 12 -2.25 -8.45 -2.62
N THR A 13 -1.53 -8.86 -1.57
CA THR A 13 -2.15 -9.57 -0.43
C THR A 13 -3.17 -8.67 0.28
N LYS A 14 -2.78 -7.45 0.66
CA LYS A 14 -3.69 -6.49 1.32
C LYS A 14 -4.91 -6.16 0.45
N TYR A 15 -4.74 -6.06 -0.86
CA TYR A 15 -5.86 -5.85 -1.78
C TYR A 15 -6.84 -7.03 -1.76
N ARG A 16 -6.34 -8.28 -1.76
CA ARG A 16 -7.19 -9.48 -1.68
C ARG A 16 -7.93 -9.55 -0.35
N ASP A 17 -7.24 -9.30 0.75
CA ASP A 17 -7.83 -9.27 2.08
C ASP A 17 -8.97 -8.23 2.13
N TRP A 18 -8.71 -7.02 1.63
CA TRP A 18 -9.69 -5.94 1.58
C TRP A 18 -10.90 -6.21 0.66
N ILE A 19 -10.73 -6.98 -0.42
CA ILE A 19 -11.87 -7.44 -1.24
C ILE A 19 -12.69 -8.45 -0.44
N ASN A 20 -12.02 -9.43 0.19
CA ASN A 20 -12.68 -10.52 0.91
C ASN A 20 -13.42 -10.07 2.17
N GLU A 21 -13.07 -8.91 2.73
CA GLU A 21 -13.77 -8.30 3.87
C GLU A 21 -15.20 -7.81 3.56
N THR A 22 -15.60 -7.73 2.28
CA THR A 22 -16.93 -7.25 1.89
C THR A 22 -17.58 -8.16 0.86
N GLU A 23 -18.90 -8.26 0.88
CA GLU A 23 -19.67 -9.00 -0.14
C GLU A 23 -19.71 -8.27 -1.50
N GLU A 24 -19.22 -7.03 -1.57
CA GLU A 24 -19.19 -6.21 -2.78
C GLU A 24 -17.94 -6.48 -3.65
N ILE A 25 -18.14 -6.50 -4.97
CA ILE A 25 -17.04 -6.60 -5.94
C ILE A 25 -16.27 -5.28 -5.98
N LYS A 26 -15.09 -5.25 -5.35
CA LYS A 26 -14.22 -4.07 -5.32
C LYS A 26 -13.09 -4.12 -6.35
N SER A 27 -13.02 -3.09 -7.18
CA SER A 27 -12.00 -2.86 -8.19
C SER A 27 -10.75 -2.16 -7.65
N ARG A 28 -9.65 -2.22 -8.43
CA ARG A 28 -8.44 -1.42 -8.14
C ARG A 28 -8.71 0.09 -8.12
N LYS A 29 -9.72 0.57 -8.86
CA LYS A 29 -10.13 1.98 -8.83
C LYS A 29 -10.72 2.37 -7.48
N GLU A 30 -11.50 1.47 -6.88
CA GLU A 30 -12.06 1.69 -5.54
C GLU A 30 -10.97 1.59 -4.49
N LEU A 31 -10.00 0.68 -4.64
CA LEU A 31 -8.84 0.65 -3.76
C LEU A 31 -8.06 1.98 -3.82
N ALA A 32 -7.86 2.54 -5.01
CA ALA A 32 -7.18 3.83 -5.17
C ALA A 32 -7.92 4.96 -4.42
N LYS A 33 -9.26 4.98 -4.51
CA LYS A 33 -10.11 5.91 -3.75
C LYS A 33 -10.00 5.68 -2.24
N TYR A 34 -10.05 4.43 -1.80
CA TYR A 34 -9.93 4.04 -0.38
C TYR A 34 -8.60 4.47 0.24
N LEU A 35 -7.50 4.34 -0.53
CA LEU A 35 -6.16 4.76 -0.14
C LEU A 35 -5.91 6.27 -0.37
N ASN A 36 -6.84 6.97 -1.05
CA ASN A 36 -6.69 8.36 -1.49
C ASN A 36 -5.39 8.59 -2.30
N VAL A 37 -5.20 7.78 -3.34
CA VAL A 37 -4.05 7.83 -4.26
C VAL A 37 -4.50 7.79 -5.71
N ASP A 38 -3.63 8.22 -6.62
CA ASP A 38 -3.87 8.09 -8.05
C ASP A 38 -3.93 6.62 -8.49
N TYR A 39 -4.87 6.30 -9.38
CA TYR A 39 -5.10 4.94 -9.88
C TYR A 39 -3.91 4.38 -10.68
N THR A 40 -3.29 5.22 -11.51
CA THR A 40 -2.12 4.83 -12.31
C THR A 40 -0.95 4.51 -11.40
N LEU A 41 -0.76 5.34 -10.38
CA LEU A 41 0.28 5.16 -9.38
C LEU A 41 0.08 3.87 -8.56
N LEU A 42 -1.14 3.61 -8.09
CA LEU A 42 -1.49 2.34 -7.43
C LEU A 42 -1.18 1.14 -8.32
N THR A 43 -1.56 1.21 -9.60
CA THR A 43 -1.32 0.12 -10.55
C THR A 43 0.18 -0.17 -10.70
N ARG A 44 1.01 0.88 -10.77
CA ARG A 44 2.47 0.73 -10.85
C ARG A 44 3.09 0.12 -9.59
N TRP A 45 2.50 0.32 -8.42
CA TRP A 45 2.92 -0.35 -7.19
C TRP A 45 2.51 -1.83 -7.18
N LEU A 46 1.27 -2.12 -7.59
CA LEU A 46 0.76 -3.49 -7.69
C LEU A 46 1.59 -4.34 -8.67
N THR A 47 2.11 -3.76 -9.74
CA THR A 47 3.00 -4.44 -10.70
C THR A 47 4.47 -4.45 -10.28
N GLY A 48 4.84 -3.75 -9.21
CA GLY A 48 6.23 -3.61 -8.78
C GLY A 48 7.08 -2.77 -9.74
N SER A 49 6.48 -1.94 -10.58
CA SER A 49 7.22 -1.09 -11.51
C SER A 49 7.93 0.06 -10.79
N VAL A 50 7.24 0.68 -9.81
CA VAL A 50 7.76 1.78 -8.99
C VAL A 50 7.46 1.54 -7.51
N LEU A 51 8.25 2.15 -6.63
CA LEU A 51 7.96 2.18 -5.20
C LEU A 51 7.06 3.37 -4.84
N PRO A 52 6.23 3.26 -3.79
CA PRO A 52 5.55 4.41 -3.21
C PRO A 52 6.58 5.41 -2.63
N GLY A 53 6.34 6.70 -2.84
CA GLY A 53 7.06 7.78 -2.16
C GLY A 53 6.58 7.99 -0.72
N ASN A 54 7.26 8.87 0.03
CA ASN A 54 7.04 9.07 1.48
C ASN A 54 5.55 9.26 1.86
N ASP A 55 4.87 10.26 1.29
CA ASP A 55 3.46 10.53 1.59
C ASP A 55 2.54 9.33 1.33
N ASN A 56 2.86 8.54 0.29
CA ASN A 56 2.08 7.36 -0.06
C ASN A 56 2.37 6.18 0.86
N VAL A 57 3.61 6.06 1.37
CA VAL A 57 3.95 5.08 2.39
C VAL A 57 3.19 5.36 3.69
N ILE A 58 3.06 6.63 4.08
CA ILE A 58 2.23 7.02 5.24
C ILE A 58 0.77 6.62 5.02
N LYS A 59 0.20 6.89 3.84
CA LYS A 59 -1.18 6.48 3.51
C LYS A 59 -1.36 4.97 3.56
N LEU A 60 -0.43 4.21 2.98
CA LEU A 60 -0.44 2.75 3.01
C LEU A 60 -0.31 2.22 4.43
N ALA A 61 0.57 2.81 5.24
CA ALA A 61 0.76 2.42 6.62
C ALA A 61 -0.50 2.64 7.47
N ASN A 62 -1.16 3.80 7.30
CA ASN A 62 -2.39 4.14 8.00
C ASN A 62 -3.57 3.23 7.64
N LYS A 63 -3.58 2.65 6.44
CA LYS A 63 -4.69 1.81 5.95
C LYS A 63 -4.44 0.31 6.14
N PHE A 64 -3.21 -0.13 5.95
CA PHE A 64 -2.86 -1.56 5.87
C PHE A 64 -1.85 -2.04 6.90
N GLY A 65 -1.25 -1.12 7.66
CA GLY A 65 -0.30 -1.42 8.72
C GLY A 65 1.13 -0.97 8.43
N PRO A 66 1.94 -0.80 9.48
CA PRO A 66 3.28 -0.23 9.38
C PRO A 66 4.32 -1.16 8.74
N GLU A 67 3.96 -2.38 8.34
CA GLU A 67 4.89 -3.34 7.75
C GLU A 67 5.51 -2.83 6.45
N ILE A 68 4.84 -1.89 5.75
CA ILE A 68 5.37 -1.26 4.55
C ILE A 68 6.73 -0.57 4.77
N TYR A 69 6.97 -0.02 5.96
CA TYR A 69 8.27 0.57 6.32
C TYR A 69 9.36 -0.50 6.38
N ASP A 70 9.06 -1.65 6.98
CA ASP A 70 9.99 -2.78 7.10
C ASP A 70 10.33 -3.36 5.71
N LEU A 71 9.36 -3.40 4.79
CA LEU A 71 9.56 -3.84 3.40
C LEU A 71 10.48 -2.90 2.61
N LEU A 72 10.45 -1.61 2.94
CA LEU A 72 11.28 -0.58 2.32
C LEU A 72 12.64 -0.41 3.01
N GLY A 73 12.82 -0.98 4.21
CA GLY A 73 13.99 -0.75 5.06
C GLY A 73 14.03 0.68 5.61
N TRP A 74 12.87 1.29 5.82
CA TRP A 74 12.72 2.65 6.31
C TRP A 74 12.43 2.65 7.81
N GLU A 75 12.91 3.67 8.51
CA GLU A 75 12.51 3.88 9.90
C GLU A 75 11.02 4.28 9.96
N LYS A 76 10.29 3.66 10.88
CA LYS A 76 8.91 4.04 11.16
C LYS A 76 8.92 5.45 11.76
N PRO A 77 8.05 6.38 11.31
CA PRO A 77 7.97 7.68 11.94
C PRO A 77 7.63 7.49 13.41
N ILE A 78 8.51 7.97 14.29
CA ILE A 78 8.22 8.07 15.72
C ILE A 78 7.00 8.99 15.85
N ALA A 79 5.89 8.45 16.34
CA ALA A 79 4.71 9.25 16.63
C ALA A 79 5.10 10.29 17.70
N HIS A 80 5.38 11.53 17.29
CA HIS A 80 5.42 12.65 18.19
C HIS A 80 3.96 12.93 18.56
N ASN A 81 3.52 12.31 19.66
CA ASN A 81 2.33 12.75 20.36
C ASN A 81 2.64 14.14 20.92
N GLY A 82 2.24 15.18 20.20
CA GLY A 82 2.14 16.55 20.70
C GLY A 82 0.77 16.79 21.29
#